data_AF-A0A7Y1W6G7-F1
#
_entry.id   AF-A0A7Y1W6G7-F1
#
_cell.length_a   1.000
_cell.length_b   1.000
_cell.length_c   1.000
_cell.angle_alpha   90.00
_cell.angle_beta   90.00
_cell.angle_gamma   90.00
#
_symmetry.space_group_name_H-M   'P 1'
#
loop_
_entity.id
_entity.type
_entity.pdbx_description
1 polymer ?
#
loop_
_entity_poly.entity_id
_entity_poly.type
_entity_poly.pdbx_seq_one_letter_code
_entity_poly.pdbx_strand_id
1 'polypeptide(L)'
;MSTSGRRKYHVTLQRRAFGLKSSWGIAFRSHTSSICSAFSEVLFEDHFDGGPIRIRNIRRLNPDEEEDLLIRYGKKKPAIEHTPVPQDVKGAEVEELDPDADDE
;
A
#
# COMPACT_ATOMS: atom_id res chain seq x y z
N MET A 1 -9.79 4.26 34.69
CA MET A 1 -8.64 4.84 33.96
C MET A 1 -8.75 4.46 32.50
N SER A 2 -9.26 5.34 31.64
CA SER A 2 -9.32 5.08 30.20
C SER A 2 -7.99 5.48 29.58
N THR A 3 -7.08 4.52 29.39
CA THR A 3 -5.94 4.70 28.51
C THR A 3 -6.49 5.00 27.12
N SER A 4 -6.30 6.24 26.67
CA SER A 4 -6.65 6.67 25.31
C SER A 4 -5.73 5.94 24.33
N GLY A 5 -6.10 4.71 23.97
CA GLY A 5 -5.37 3.91 23.00
C GLY A 5 -5.43 4.61 21.65
N ARG A 6 -4.25 4.87 21.05
CA ARG A 6 -4.16 5.42 19.70
C ARG A 6 -4.94 4.51 18.76
N ARG A 7 -6.02 5.03 18.18
CA ARG A 7 -6.84 4.30 17.21
C ARG A 7 -6.23 4.47 15.82
N LYS A 8 -6.19 3.38 15.06
CA LYS A 8 -5.66 3.35 13.70
C LYS A 8 -6.80 3.12 12.73
N TYR A 9 -6.74 3.79 11.59
CA TYR A 9 -7.81 3.77 10.60
C TYR A 9 -7.22 3.59 9.22
N HIS A 10 -7.93 2.87 8.37
CA HIS A 10 -7.69 2.84 6.94
C HIS A 10 -8.67 3.80 6.26
N VAL A 11 -8.11 4.79 5.55
CA VAL A 11 -8.86 5.84 4.85
C VAL A 11 -8.63 5.67 3.36
N THR A 12 -9.72 5.60 2.60
CA THR A 12 -9.68 5.60 1.13
C THR A 12 -10.24 6.92 0.62
N LEU A 13 -9.56 7.51 -0.36
CA LEU A 13 -9.91 8.80 -0.95
C LEU A 13 -10.72 8.62 -2.23
N GLN A 14 -11.56 9.59 -2.58
CA GLN A 14 -12.34 9.56 -3.83
C GLN A 14 -11.47 9.66 -5.09
N ARG A 15 -10.33 10.33 -5.01
CA ARG A 15 -9.33 10.43 -6.09
C ARG A 15 -7.92 10.20 -5.55
N ARG A 16 -6.98 9.87 -6.45
CA ARG A 16 -5.56 9.72 -6.10
C ARG A 16 -5.00 11.07 -5.65
N ALA A 17 -4.12 11.03 -4.65
CA ALA A 17 -3.49 12.18 -4.02
C ALA A 17 -1.96 12.02 -4.15
N PHE A 18 -1.40 12.40 -5.30
CA PHE A 18 -0.02 12.07 -5.66
C PHE A 18 1.02 12.67 -4.69
N GLY A 19 0.76 13.81 -4.07
CA GLY A 19 1.65 14.42 -3.07
C GLY A 19 1.39 14.06 -1.61
N LEU A 20 0.39 13.22 -1.29
CA LEU A 20 0.06 12.91 0.10
C LEU A 20 1.23 12.24 0.86
N LYS A 21 2.10 11.52 0.14
CA LYS A 21 3.27 10.86 0.74
C LYS A 21 4.40 11.84 1.10
N SER A 22 4.48 12.97 0.40
CA SER A 22 5.51 14.00 0.55
C SER A 22 5.01 15.25 1.28
N SER A 23 3.70 15.36 1.54
CA SER A 23 3.11 16.50 2.23
C SER A 23 3.64 16.60 3.67
N TRP A 24 4.03 17.80 4.07
CA TRP A 24 4.51 18.04 5.44
C TRP A 24 3.37 18.24 6.45
N GLY A 25 2.15 18.47 5.96
CA GLY A 25 0.94 18.57 6.77
C GLY A 25 -0.22 17.81 6.14
N ILE A 26 -0.91 17.00 6.95
CA ILE A 26 -2.19 16.36 6.61
C ILE A 26 -3.20 16.80 7.67
N ALA A 27 -4.31 17.38 7.23
CA ALA A 27 -5.41 17.80 8.08
C ALA A 27 -6.74 17.19 7.58
N PHE A 28 -7.72 17.12 8.48
CA PHE A 28 -9.06 16.63 8.16
C PHE A 28 -10.08 17.75 8.34
N ARG A 29 -10.91 17.98 7.33
CA ARG A 29 -12.08 18.84 7.43
C ARG A 29 -13.30 17.98 7.68
N SER A 30 -14.01 18.24 8.77
CA SER A 30 -15.29 17.59 9.06
C SER A 30 -16.29 18.58 9.64
N HIS A 31 -17.56 18.40 9.29
CA HIS A 31 -18.68 19.17 9.83
C HIS A 31 -19.12 18.73 11.24
N THR A 32 -18.84 17.49 11.64
CA THR A 32 -19.46 16.86 12.83
C THR A 32 -18.46 16.54 13.94
N SER A 33 -17.37 17.31 14.05
CA SER A 33 -16.22 17.11 14.97
C SER A 33 -15.60 15.69 14.96
N SER A 34 -16.05 14.84 14.06
CA SER A 34 -15.68 13.45 13.87
C SER A 34 -15.50 13.17 12.38
N ILE A 35 -14.57 12.31 12.00
CA ILE A 35 -14.30 12.03 10.58
C ILE A 35 -15.34 11.01 10.08
N CYS A 36 -16.25 11.47 9.23
CA CYS A 36 -17.34 10.69 8.62
C CYS A 36 -17.13 10.59 7.11
N SER A 37 -17.21 9.38 6.54
CA SER A 37 -16.91 9.14 5.12
C SER A 37 -17.69 10.04 4.14
N ALA A 38 -18.96 10.32 4.39
CA ALA A 38 -19.81 11.04 3.43
C ALA A 38 -19.49 12.54 3.27
N PHE A 39 -18.95 13.18 4.31
CA PHE A 39 -18.80 14.64 4.36
C PHE A 39 -17.41 15.12 4.75
N SER A 40 -16.52 14.19 5.14
CA SER A 40 -15.17 14.56 5.54
C SER A 40 -14.20 14.57 4.37
N GLU A 41 -13.26 15.50 4.46
CA GLU A 41 -12.26 15.74 3.43
C GLU A 41 -10.87 15.73 4.05
N VAL A 42 -9.90 15.31 3.27
CA VAL A 42 -8.48 15.39 3.59
C VAL A 42 -7.90 16.61 2.89
N LEU A 43 -7.23 17.44 3.69
CA LEU A 43 -6.43 18.57 3.28
C LEU A 43 -4.97 18.16 3.44
N PHE A 44 -4.14 18.42 2.45
CA PHE A 44 -2.70 18.21 2.56
C PHE A 44 -1.99 19.33 1.82
N GLU A 45 -0.87 19.78 2.36
CA GLU A 45 -0.05 20.78 1.70
C GLU A 45 0.74 20.09 0.59
N ASP A 46 0.30 20.28 -0.65
CA ASP A 46 1.07 19.96 -1.84
C ASP A 46 0.93 21.09 -2.87
N HIS A 47 2.01 21.36 -3.60
CA HIS A 47 2.21 22.55 -4.42
C HIS A 47 1.55 22.48 -5.81
N PHE A 48 0.61 21.55 -6.02
CA PHE A 48 -0.02 21.33 -7.32
C PHE A 48 -1.53 21.22 -7.17
N ASP A 49 -2.22 22.35 -7.33
CA ASP A 49 -3.61 22.52 -7.79
C ASP A 49 -4.74 21.74 -7.07
N GLY A 50 -4.43 21.02 -6.00
CA GLY A 50 -5.30 20.02 -5.41
C GLY A 50 -6.10 20.56 -4.24
N GLY A 51 -7.30 21.10 -4.51
CA GLY A 51 -8.29 21.36 -3.46
C GLY A 51 -8.59 20.12 -2.60
N PRO A 52 -9.37 20.26 -1.51
CA PRO A 52 -9.66 19.17 -0.58
C PRO A 52 -10.14 17.90 -1.29
N ILE A 53 -9.69 16.74 -0.79
CA ILE A 53 -10.08 15.44 -1.33
C ILE A 53 -11.10 14.79 -0.40
N ARG A 54 -12.29 14.50 -0.92
CA ARG A 54 -13.32 13.77 -0.19
C ARG A 54 -12.86 12.36 0.17
N ILE A 55 -13.15 11.98 1.42
CA ILE A 55 -13.00 10.61 1.88
C ILE A 55 -14.09 9.77 1.21
N ARG A 56 -13.72 8.61 0.70
CA ARG A 56 -14.67 7.62 0.16
C ARG A 56 -15.11 6.66 1.26
N ASN A 57 -14.16 6.21 2.08
CA ASN A 57 -14.42 5.29 3.18
C ASN A 57 -13.39 5.50 4.29
N ILE A 58 -13.85 5.35 5.53
CA ILE A 58 -13.00 5.30 6.72
C ILE A 58 -13.44 4.11 7.57
N ARG A 59 -12.49 3.26 7.94
CA ARG A 59 -12.75 2.15 8.85
C ARG A 59 -11.64 2.04 9.88
N ARG A 60 -12.01 1.67 11.09
CA ARG A 60 -11.04 1.34 12.13
C ARG A 60 -10.32 0.05 11.73
N LEU A 61 -9.00 0.02 11.96
CA LEU A 61 -8.18 -1.17 11.78
C LEU A 61 -8.11 -1.93 13.10
N ASN A 62 -8.20 -3.25 13.02
CA ASN A 62 -7.69 -4.13 14.06
C ASN A 62 -6.15 -4.31 13.89
N PRO A 63 -5.45 -4.92 14.86
CA PRO A 63 -4.00 -5.09 14.79
C PRO A 63 -3.53 -5.94 13.59
N ASP A 64 -4.26 -6.99 13.25
CA ASP A 64 -3.89 -7.92 12.18
C ASP A 64 -4.00 -7.24 10.80
N GLU A 65 -5.08 -6.51 10.57
CA GLU A 65 -5.30 -5.74 9.33
C GLU A 65 -4.29 -4.60 9.17
N GLU A 66 -3.87 -3.99 10.28
CA GLU A 66 -2.80 -3.01 10.24
C GLU A 66 -1.51 -3.66 9.77
N GLU A 67 -1.14 -4.79 10.35
CA GLU A 67 0.06 -5.53 9.97
C GLU A 67 0.05 -5.91 8.48
N ASP A 68 -1.06 -6.47 8.00
CA ASP A 68 -1.24 -6.82 6.59
C ASP A 68 -1.06 -5.61 5.66
N LEU A 69 -1.60 -4.45 6.03
CA LEU A 69 -1.45 -3.23 5.25
C LEU A 69 0.00 -2.73 5.28
N LEU A 70 0.66 -2.77 6.44
CA LEU A 70 2.06 -2.36 6.56
C LEU A 70 2.96 -3.27 5.72
N ILE A 71 2.71 -4.58 5.69
CA ILE A 71 3.43 -5.52 4.84
C ILE A 71 3.16 -5.22 3.36
N ARG A 72 1.89 -5.11 2.96
CA ARG A 72 1.47 -4.85 1.58
C ARG A 72 2.08 -3.58 1.00
N TYR A 73 2.22 -2.53 1.81
CA TYR A 73 2.81 -1.26 1.40
C TYR A 73 4.32 -1.14 1.72
N GLY A 74 4.99 -2.25 2.06
CA GLY A 74 6.44 -2.31 2.26
C GLY A 74 6.94 -1.50 3.46
N LYS A 75 6.07 -1.23 4.45
CA LYS A 75 6.40 -0.54 5.71
C LYS A 75 6.81 -1.50 6.83
N LYS A 76 6.49 -2.79 6.69
CA LYS A 76 6.91 -3.87 7.58
C LYS A 76 7.34 -5.07 6.73
N LYS A 77 8.35 -5.83 7.18
CA LYS A 77 8.67 -7.12 6.58
C LYS A 77 7.73 -8.19 7.14
N PRO A 78 7.25 -9.15 6.33
CA PRO A 78 6.48 -10.27 6.84
C PRO A 78 7.34 -11.07 7.83
N ALA A 79 6.71 -11.57 8.90
CA ALA A 79 7.42 -12.36 9.91
C ALA A 79 7.97 -13.68 9.38
N ILE A 80 7.41 -14.17 8.27
CA ILE A 80 7.83 -15.39 7.59
C ILE A 80 8.15 -15.01 6.15
N GLU A 81 9.43 -15.08 5.77
CA GLU A 81 9.80 -15.11 4.36
C GLU A 81 9.37 -16.46 3.81
N HIS A 82 8.20 -16.51 3.16
CA HIS A 82 7.84 -17.67 2.37
C HIS A 82 8.76 -17.71 1.17
N THR A 83 9.77 -18.57 1.21
CA THR A 83 10.48 -18.96 -0.02
C THR A 83 9.43 -19.50 -0.97
N PRO A 84 9.29 -18.94 -2.19
CA PRO A 84 8.41 -19.53 -3.19
C PRO A 84 8.82 -20.98 -3.34
N VAL A 85 7.82 -21.88 -3.34
CA VAL A 85 8.05 -23.30 -3.61
C VAL A 85 8.85 -23.37 -4.91
N PRO A 86 10.03 -24.01 -4.93
CA PRO A 86 10.80 -24.16 -6.15
C PRO A 86 9.88 -24.67 -7.24
N GLN A 87 9.71 -23.88 -8.31
CA GLN A 87 8.97 -24.36 -9.47
C GLN A 87 9.84 -25.42 -10.11
N ASP A 88 9.27 -26.62 -10.28
CA ASP A 88 9.86 -27.68 -11.08
C ASP A 88 9.79 -27.21 -12.54
N VAL A 89 10.78 -26.41 -12.94
CA VAL A 89 10.92 -25.97 -14.32
C VAL A 89 11.34 -27.20 -15.11
N LYS A 90 10.56 -27.54 -16.15
CA LYS A 90 11.00 -28.56 -17.11
C LYS A 90 12.38 -28.13 -17.61
N GLY A 91 13.38 -28.97 -17.37
CA GLY A 91 14.71 -28.77 -17.93
C GLY A 91 14.56 -28.51 -19.43
N ALA A 92 15.19 -27.45 -19.92
CA ALA A 92 15.32 -27.26 -21.35
C ALA A 92 16.12 -28.43 -21.90
N GLU A 93 15.65 -29.06 -22.97
CA GLU A 93 16.48 -29.98 -23.74
C GLU A 93 17.68 -29.18 -24.26
N VAL A 94 18.87 -29.51 -23.76
CA VAL A 94 20.12 -28.98 -24.26
C VAL A 94 20.48 -29.86 -25.45
N GLU A 95 20.30 -29.36 -26.66
CA GLU A 95 20.85 -29.99 -27.86
C GLU A 95 22.37 -29.89 -27.75
N GLU A 96 23.05 -31.03 -27.69
CA GLU A 96 24.51 -31.08 -27.72
C GLU A 96 24.94 -30.52 -29.08
N LEU A 97 25.72 -29.44 -29.05
CA LEU A 97 26.29 -28.89 -30.27
C LEU A 97 27.36 -29.88 -30.76
N ASP A 98 27.06 -30.61 -31.84
CA ASP A 98 28.03 -31.49 -32.48
C ASP A 98 29.25 -30.66 -32.93
N PRO A 99 30.46 -30.92 -32.40
CA PRO A 99 31.64 -30.13 -32.73
C PRO A 99 32.15 -30.35 -34.16
N ASP A 100 31.55 -31.28 -34.92
CA ASP A 100 31.99 -31.68 -36.25
C ASP A 100 31.11 -31.10 -37.38
N ALA A 101 30.33 -30.05 -37.10
CA ALA A 101 29.49 -29.37 -38.10
C ALA A 101 30.23 -28.27 -38.91
N ASP A 102 31.56 -28.34 -38.99
CA ASP A 102 32.37 -27.56 -39.91
C ASP A 102 33.42 -28.49 -40.55
N ASP A 103 33.07 -29.11 -41.68
CA ASP A 103 34.02 -29.51 -42.73
C ASP A 103 33.21 -29.92 -43.99
N GLU A 104 32.84 -28.94 -44.82
CA GLU A 104 32.99 -28.92 -46.30
C GLU A 104 32.63 -27.55 -46.90
#